data_AF-A0AAD1UKQ4-F1
#
_entry.id   AF-A0AAD1UKQ4-F1
#
_cell.length_a   1.000
_cell.length_b   1.000
_cell.length_c   1.000
_cell.angle_alpha   90.00
_cell.angle_beta   90.00
_cell.angle_gamma   90.00
#
_symmetry.space_group_name_H-M   'P 1'
#
loop_
_entity.id
_entity.type
_entity.pdbx_description
1 polymer ?
#
loop_
_entity_poly.entity_id
_entity_poly.type
_entity_poly.pdbx_seq_one_letter_code
_entity_poly.pdbx_strand_id
1 'polypeptide(L)'
;MQNNTPKALDFFGFIGLFPGGIRQAELTHIWNDNSWIGYKDELIRASLLVYKKNSQDEFVFSLLPFMTIRACEYLDSDTELKSEYHSMACQLYLSECQSIYEADKSIETVQKFTEIETNVWACMYRAVASSRVSSKHKLTKSITDVSQLSLADIEQYLMSPSGSKLSNQECEQQLVAYFTCVLFQ
;
A
#
# COMPACT_ATOMS: atom_id res chain seq x y z
N MET A 1 -1.14 -19.12 27.17
CA MET A 1 -0.63 -18.45 25.95
C MET A 1 -1.51 -18.92 24.81
N GLN A 2 -2.34 -18.04 24.24
CA GLN A 2 -3.09 -18.36 23.02
C GLN A 2 -2.11 -18.45 21.86
N ASN A 3 -2.23 -19.50 21.04
CA ASN A 3 -1.31 -19.78 19.94
C ASN A 3 -1.64 -18.85 18.76
N ASN A 4 -1.11 -17.62 18.79
CA ASN A 4 -1.40 -16.56 17.82
C ASN A 4 -0.59 -16.66 16.52
N THR A 5 0.26 -17.67 16.40
CA THR A 5 1.23 -17.81 15.30
C THR A 5 0.63 -17.73 13.90
N PRO A 6 -0.55 -18.31 13.58
CA PRO A 6 -1.15 -18.13 12.25
C PRO A 6 -1.45 -16.66 11.93
N LYS A 7 -2.04 -15.92 12.88
CA LYS A 7 -2.36 -14.50 12.71
C LYS A 7 -1.11 -13.62 12.68
N ALA A 8 -0.04 -14.02 13.37
CA ALA A 8 1.25 -13.33 13.28
C ALA A 8 1.89 -13.50 11.90
N LEU A 9 1.70 -14.65 11.24
CA LEU A 9 2.14 -14.88 9.86
C LEU A 9 1.28 -14.08 8.85
N ASP A 10 -0.03 -14.02 9.06
CA ASP A 10 -0.91 -13.18 8.24
C ASP A 10 -0.51 -11.70 8.35
N PHE A 11 -0.25 -11.24 9.58
CA PHE A 11 0.28 -9.91 9.84
C PHE A 11 1.66 -9.69 9.18
N PHE A 12 2.55 -10.68 9.21
CA PHE A 12 3.83 -10.62 8.49
C PHE A 12 3.63 -10.46 6.98
N GLY A 13 2.73 -11.24 6.39
CA GLY A 13 2.33 -11.11 5.00
C GLY A 13 1.84 -9.70 4.69
N PHE A 14 0.92 -9.18 5.50
CA PHE A 14 0.38 -7.84 5.39
C PHE A 14 1.45 -6.75 5.40
N ILE A 15 2.37 -6.76 6.38
CA ILE A 15 3.48 -5.77 6.43
C ILE A 15 4.36 -5.86 5.16
N GLY A 16 4.48 -7.05 4.56
CA GLY A 16 5.16 -7.25 3.28
C GLY A 16 4.59 -6.46 2.10
N LEU A 17 3.37 -5.93 2.21
CA LEU A 17 2.79 -5.03 1.22
C LEU A 17 3.36 -3.61 1.30
N PHE A 18 4.02 -3.24 2.40
CA PHE A 18 4.51 -1.89 2.71
C PHE A 18 6.05 -1.84 2.78
N PRO A 19 6.76 -1.86 1.65
CA PRO A 19 8.23 -1.83 1.63
C PRO A 19 8.85 -0.56 2.26
N GLY A 20 8.12 0.57 2.26
CA GLY A 20 8.49 1.80 2.98
C GLY A 20 8.20 1.75 4.49
N GLY A 21 7.53 0.69 4.94
CA GLY A 21 6.97 0.55 6.28
C GLY A 21 5.58 1.16 6.41
N ILE A 22 4.95 0.93 7.54
CA ILE A 22 3.60 1.41 7.86
C ILE A 22 3.59 2.01 9.27
N ARG A 23 2.91 3.15 9.42
CA ARG A 23 2.79 3.88 10.69
C ARG A 23 1.86 3.14 11.65
N GLN A 24 2.11 3.32 12.94
CA GLN A 24 1.23 2.80 13.99
C GLN A 24 -0.23 3.25 13.84
N ALA A 25 -0.45 4.51 13.47
CA ALA A 25 -1.79 5.07 13.28
C ALA A 25 -2.52 4.38 12.11
N GLU A 26 -1.83 4.16 10.99
CA GLU A 26 -2.36 3.46 9.82
C GLU A 26 -2.70 2.00 10.15
N LEU A 27 -1.82 1.30 10.89
CA LEU A 27 -2.10 -0.06 11.34
C LEU A 27 -3.35 -0.15 12.21
N THR A 28 -3.49 0.78 13.15
CA THR A 28 -4.66 0.83 14.04
C THR A 28 -5.93 1.13 13.25
N HIS A 29 -5.84 1.98 12.23
CA HIS A 29 -6.96 2.29 11.34
C HIS A 29 -7.39 1.08 10.51
N ILE A 30 -6.43 0.37 9.89
CA ILE A 30 -6.72 -0.74 8.99
C ILE A 30 -7.23 -1.97 9.74
N TRP A 31 -6.62 -2.30 10.88
CA TRP A 31 -6.99 -3.50 11.65
C TRP A 31 -8.26 -3.33 12.47
N ASN A 32 -8.79 -2.10 12.57
CA ASN A 32 -10.00 -1.74 13.34
C ASN A 32 -9.98 -2.16 14.83
N ASP A 33 -8.82 -2.55 15.36
CA ASP A 33 -8.59 -2.87 16.76
C ASP A 33 -7.09 -2.84 17.11
N ASN A 34 -6.76 -3.16 18.36
CA ASN A 34 -5.38 -3.26 18.86
C ASN A 34 -4.85 -4.71 18.85
N SER A 35 -5.51 -5.66 18.18
CA SER A 35 -5.08 -7.06 18.16
C SER A 35 -3.74 -7.26 17.46
N TRP A 36 -3.42 -6.40 16.48
CA TRP A 36 -2.15 -6.37 15.77
C TRP A 36 -0.94 -6.14 16.69
N ILE A 37 -1.12 -5.53 17.87
CA ILE A 37 -0.03 -5.30 18.83
C ILE A 37 0.61 -6.63 19.27
N GLY A 38 -0.21 -7.64 19.52
CA GLY A 38 0.27 -8.96 19.92
C GLY A 38 1.07 -9.65 18.81
N TYR A 39 0.62 -9.53 17.57
CA TYR A 39 1.31 -10.08 16.39
C TYR A 39 2.63 -9.35 16.13
N LYS A 40 2.60 -8.01 16.20
CA LYS A 40 3.79 -7.15 16.11
C LYS A 40 4.84 -7.54 17.14
N ASP A 41 4.46 -7.72 18.41
CA ASP A 41 5.41 -8.11 19.46
C ASP A 41 6.00 -9.51 19.21
N GLU A 42 5.22 -10.45 18.65
CA GLU A 42 5.72 -11.78 18.26
C GLU A 42 6.74 -11.69 17.13
N LEU A 43 6.45 -10.91 16.08
CA LEU A 43 7.37 -10.72 14.96
C LEU A 43 8.66 -9.97 15.37
N ILE A 44 8.57 -8.99 16.28
CA ILE A 44 9.75 -8.31 16.83
C ILE A 44 10.62 -9.30 17.61
N ARG A 45 10.02 -10.12 18.48
CA ARG A 45 10.77 -11.15 19.23
C ARG A 45 11.43 -12.17 18.31
N ALA A 46 10.77 -12.50 17.20
CA ALA A 46 11.31 -13.38 16.16
C ALA A 46 12.33 -12.67 15.22
N SER A 47 12.64 -11.39 15.45
CA SER A 47 13.52 -10.58 14.58
C SER A 47 13.05 -10.48 13.12
N LEU A 48 11.74 -10.61 12.89
CA LEU A 48 11.12 -10.52 11.56
C LEU A 48 10.65 -9.10 11.24
N LEU A 49 10.31 -8.32 12.26
CA LEU A 49 9.80 -6.95 12.13
C LEU A 49 10.78 -5.96 12.79
N VAL A 50 11.09 -4.88 12.08
CA VAL A 50 11.87 -3.76 12.61
C VAL A 50 10.97 -2.53 12.75
N TYR A 51 11.38 -1.60 13.62
CA TYR A 51 10.68 -0.34 13.78
C TYR A 51 11.65 0.82 13.95
N LYS A 52 11.23 2.01 13.52
CA LYS A 52 11.95 3.28 13.70
C LYS A 52 10.95 4.40 13.95
N LYS A 53 11.42 5.54 14.44
CA LYS A 53 10.63 6.78 14.49
C LYS A 53 10.84 7.58 13.20
N ASN A 54 9.77 8.13 12.63
CA ASN A 54 9.84 9.03 11.47
C ASN A 54 10.16 10.47 11.89
N SER A 55 10.08 11.39 10.94
CA SER A 55 10.28 12.84 11.14
C SER A 55 9.29 13.46 12.13
N GLN A 56 8.15 12.81 12.35
CA GLN A 56 7.04 13.23 13.20
C GLN A 56 7.00 12.51 14.56
N ASP A 57 8.07 11.81 14.93
CA ASP A 57 8.18 10.98 16.15
C ASP A 57 7.21 9.78 16.21
N GLU A 58 6.60 9.41 15.09
CA GLU A 58 5.70 8.26 14.98
C GLU A 58 6.46 6.96 14.70
N PHE A 59 6.00 5.86 15.30
CA PHE A 59 6.56 4.53 15.02
C PHE A 59 6.14 4.03 13.64
N VAL A 60 7.13 3.70 12.83
CA VAL A 60 7.00 3.06 11.52
C VAL A 60 7.56 1.65 11.61
N PHE A 61 6.75 0.67 11.23
CA PHE A 61 7.08 -0.74 11.23
C PHE A 61 7.37 -1.22 9.82
N SER A 62 8.45 -1.95 9.62
CA SER A 62 8.80 -2.51 8.31
C SER A 62 9.47 -3.86 8.43
N LEU A 63 9.51 -4.60 7.32
CA LEU A 63 10.33 -5.79 7.20
C LEU A 63 11.72 -5.41 6.64
N LEU A 64 12.72 -6.25 6.93
CA LEU A 64 13.98 -6.19 6.20
C LEU A 64 13.73 -6.51 4.71
N PRO A 65 14.46 -5.91 3.76
CA PRO A 65 14.16 -6.07 2.33
C PRO A 65 14.03 -7.53 1.85
N PHE A 66 14.87 -8.43 2.36
CA PHE A 66 14.81 -9.86 2.01
C PHE A 66 13.61 -10.59 2.64
N MET A 67 13.09 -10.09 3.77
CA MET A 67 11.88 -10.63 4.41
C MET A 67 10.61 -10.14 3.70
N THR A 68 10.62 -8.95 3.10
CA THR A 68 9.51 -8.45 2.27
C THR A 68 9.18 -9.43 1.14
N ILE A 69 10.20 -10.00 0.49
CA ILE A 69 10.01 -11.01 -0.54
C ILE A 69 9.32 -12.26 0.03
N ARG A 70 9.79 -12.75 1.18
CA ARG A 70 9.19 -13.92 1.85
C ARG A 70 7.76 -13.68 2.31
N ALA A 71 7.45 -12.48 2.79
CA ALA A 71 6.09 -12.09 3.15
C ALA A 71 5.16 -12.08 1.92
N CYS A 72 5.67 -11.60 0.78
CA CYS A 72 4.92 -11.66 -0.48
C CYS A 72 4.71 -13.09 -0.96
N GLU A 73 5.74 -13.95 -0.91
CA GLU A 73 5.62 -15.38 -1.26
C GLU A 73 4.61 -16.11 -0.37
N TYR A 74 4.56 -15.78 0.93
CA TYR A 74 3.55 -16.29 1.84
C TYR A 74 2.14 -15.86 1.41
N LEU A 75 1.91 -14.58 1.13
CA LEU A 75 0.62 -14.10 0.63
C LEU A 75 0.24 -14.70 -0.72
N ASP A 76 1.21 -14.95 -1.60
CA ASP A 76 0.96 -15.58 -2.90
C ASP A 76 0.40 -17.01 -2.77
N SER A 77 0.56 -17.65 -1.62
CA SER A 77 -0.03 -18.96 -1.33
C SER A 77 -1.52 -18.91 -0.96
N ASP A 78 -2.05 -17.73 -0.61
CA ASP A 78 -3.45 -17.49 -0.28
C ASP A 78 -3.98 -16.29 -1.09
N THR A 79 -4.60 -16.59 -2.23
CA THR A 79 -5.09 -15.57 -3.16
C THR A 79 -6.23 -14.71 -2.59
N GLU A 80 -7.05 -15.26 -1.69
CA GLU A 80 -8.16 -14.50 -1.09
C GLU A 80 -7.60 -13.49 -0.08
N LEU A 81 -6.73 -13.96 0.82
CA LEU A 81 -6.07 -13.11 1.81
C LEU A 81 -5.22 -12.02 1.16
N LYS A 82 -4.47 -12.38 0.11
CA LYS A 82 -3.69 -11.42 -0.68
C LYS A 82 -4.57 -10.33 -1.29
N SER A 83 -5.71 -10.70 -1.87
CA SER A 83 -6.63 -9.75 -2.50
C SER A 83 -7.25 -8.81 -1.47
N GLU A 84 -7.64 -9.34 -0.30
CA GLU A 84 -8.17 -8.55 0.82
C GLU A 84 -7.14 -7.53 1.30
N TYR A 85 -5.93 -7.98 1.63
CA TYR A 85 -4.88 -7.11 2.16
C TYR A 85 -4.39 -6.08 1.16
N HIS A 86 -4.31 -6.45 -0.12
CA HIS A 86 -3.99 -5.49 -1.18
C HIS A 86 -5.08 -4.43 -1.34
N SER A 87 -6.37 -4.81 -1.26
CA SER A 87 -7.49 -3.86 -1.26
C SER A 87 -7.38 -2.84 -0.14
N MET A 88 -7.10 -3.31 1.09
CA MET A 88 -6.92 -2.44 2.25
C MET A 88 -5.75 -1.46 2.07
N ALA A 89 -4.62 -1.93 1.55
CA ALA A 89 -3.46 -1.09 1.28
C ALA A 89 -3.76 -0.02 0.21
N CYS A 90 -4.42 -0.40 -0.89
CA CYS A 90 -4.83 0.54 -1.93
C CYS A 90 -5.81 1.59 -1.42
N GLN A 91 -6.80 1.21 -0.59
CA GLN A 91 -7.75 2.15 0.00
C GLN A 91 -7.06 3.16 0.94
N LEU A 92 -6.14 2.70 1.79
CA LEU A 92 -5.33 3.59 2.63
C LEU A 92 -4.61 4.63 1.76
N TYR A 93 -3.83 4.20 0.78
CA TYR A 93 -3.02 5.12 0.00
C TYR A 93 -3.82 5.98 -0.96
N LEU A 94 -4.99 5.51 -1.41
CA LEU A 94 -5.91 6.34 -2.17
C LEU A 94 -6.36 7.55 -1.33
N SER A 95 -6.76 7.31 -0.08
CA SER A 95 -7.17 8.38 0.83
C SER A 95 -6.02 9.35 1.15
N GLU A 96 -4.80 8.85 1.32
CA GLU A 96 -3.62 9.67 1.57
C GLU A 96 -3.23 10.50 0.34
N CYS A 97 -3.24 9.91 -0.87
CA CYS A 97 -2.97 10.62 -2.11
C CYS A 97 -4.03 11.69 -2.41
N GLN A 98 -5.31 11.40 -2.15
CA GLN A 98 -6.37 12.40 -2.26
C GLN A 98 -6.15 13.56 -1.28
N SER A 99 -5.83 13.27 -0.02
CA SER A 99 -5.53 14.28 0.99
C SER A 99 -4.33 15.15 0.60
N ILE A 100 -3.29 14.57 -0.02
CA ILE A 100 -2.11 15.30 -0.50
C ILE A 100 -2.46 16.17 -1.70
N TYR A 101 -3.27 15.65 -2.63
CA TYR A 101 -3.70 16.38 -3.83
C TYR A 101 -4.54 17.61 -3.48
N GLU A 102 -5.41 17.51 -2.47
CA GLU A 102 -6.27 18.60 -2.00
C GLU A 102 -5.54 19.61 -1.10
N ALA A 103 -4.32 19.30 -0.65
CA ALA A 103 -3.54 20.16 0.24
C ALA A 103 -2.74 21.24 -0.51
N ASP A 104 -2.37 22.29 0.22
CA ASP A 104 -1.42 23.29 -0.30
C ASP A 104 -0.05 22.66 -0.55
N LYS A 105 0.70 23.18 -1.53
CA LYS A 105 2.06 22.74 -1.89
C LYS A 105 3.13 23.16 -0.85
N SER A 106 2.86 22.94 0.44
CA SER A 106 3.80 23.20 1.53
C SER A 106 4.90 22.15 1.59
N ILE A 107 5.99 22.47 2.30
CA ILE A 107 7.08 21.52 2.56
C ILE A 107 6.55 20.30 3.32
N GLU A 108 5.58 20.47 4.23
CA GLU A 108 4.98 19.34 4.95
C GLU A 108 4.24 18.40 4.01
N THR A 109 3.48 18.92 3.04
CA THR A 109 2.79 18.11 2.02
C THR A 109 3.78 17.30 1.18
N VAL A 110 4.89 17.91 0.77
CA VAL A 110 5.96 17.22 0.01
C VAL A 110 6.61 16.13 0.87
N GLN A 111 6.91 16.40 2.13
CA GLN A 111 7.47 15.41 3.06
C GLN A 111 6.52 14.22 3.25
N LYS A 112 5.23 14.51 3.47
CA LYS A 112 4.18 13.48 3.59
C LYS A 112 4.12 12.59 2.35
N PHE A 113 4.21 13.19 1.16
CA PHE A 113 4.25 12.44 -0.10
C PHE A 113 5.48 11.54 -0.20
N THR A 114 6.68 12.04 0.09
CA THR A 114 7.91 11.26 0.06
C THR A 114 7.87 10.07 1.04
N GLU A 115 7.22 10.23 2.19
CA GLU A 115 7.08 9.15 3.18
C GLU A 115 6.21 7.98 2.67
N ILE A 116 5.18 8.25 1.87
CA ILE A 116 4.26 7.20 1.37
C ILE A 116 4.61 6.69 -0.03
N GLU A 117 5.41 7.44 -0.80
CA GLU A 117 5.71 7.20 -2.22
C GLU A 117 6.08 5.74 -2.52
N THR A 118 6.99 5.17 -1.71
CA THR A 118 7.48 3.80 -1.90
C THR A 118 6.35 2.76 -1.80
N ASN A 119 5.39 2.99 -0.91
CA ASN A 119 4.25 2.08 -0.73
C ASN A 119 3.18 2.29 -1.81
N VAL A 120 2.98 3.53 -2.27
CA VAL A 120 2.09 3.83 -3.41
C VAL A 120 2.58 3.11 -4.67
N TRP A 121 3.87 3.22 -4.98
CA TRP A 121 4.50 2.49 -6.07
C TRP A 121 4.31 0.98 -5.93
N ALA A 122 4.50 0.43 -4.73
CA ALA A 122 4.31 -0.99 -4.49
C ALA A 122 2.86 -1.44 -4.76
N CYS A 123 1.86 -0.62 -4.41
CA CYS A 123 0.46 -0.89 -4.72
C CYS A 123 0.20 -0.91 -6.23
N MET A 124 0.70 0.11 -6.95
CA MET A 124 0.57 0.22 -8.41
C MET A 124 1.28 -0.91 -9.16
N TYR A 125 2.49 -1.29 -8.77
CA TYR A 125 3.21 -2.38 -9.44
C TYR A 125 2.49 -3.73 -9.29
N ARG A 126 1.87 -3.99 -8.14
CA ARG A 126 1.12 -5.23 -7.90
C ARG A 126 -0.20 -5.26 -8.69
N ALA A 127 -0.87 -4.12 -8.82
CA ALA A 127 -2.03 -3.94 -9.70
C ALA A 127 -1.72 -4.30 -11.16
N VAL A 128 -0.64 -3.72 -11.67
CA VAL A 128 -0.14 -3.95 -13.03
C VAL A 128 0.34 -5.39 -13.22
N ALA A 129 0.94 -6.01 -12.20
CA ALA A 129 1.33 -7.42 -12.28
C ALA A 129 0.12 -8.36 -12.31
N SER A 130 -0.91 -8.09 -11.50
CA SER A 130 -2.10 -8.94 -11.38
C SER A 130 -2.97 -8.92 -12.65
N SER A 131 -3.14 -7.74 -13.27
CA SER A 131 -3.81 -7.60 -14.57
C SER A 131 -3.10 -8.35 -15.72
N ARG A 132 -1.77 -8.49 -15.65
CA ARG A 132 -0.97 -9.24 -16.64
C ARG A 132 -0.99 -10.76 -16.46
N VAL A 133 -1.28 -11.29 -15.27
CA VAL A 133 -1.42 -12.75 -15.10
C VAL A 133 -2.65 -13.26 -15.87
N SER A 134 -3.67 -12.41 -16.07
CA SER A 134 -4.80 -12.69 -16.96
C SER A 134 -4.47 -12.57 -18.46
N SER A 135 -3.30 -12.04 -18.82
CA SER A 135 -2.91 -11.78 -20.21
C SER A 135 -1.40 -11.98 -20.42
N LYS A 136 -1.01 -13.22 -20.79
CA LYS A 136 0.36 -13.60 -21.16
C LYS A 136 0.91 -12.77 -22.34
N HIS A 137 1.42 -11.56 -22.12
CA HIS A 137 2.42 -10.95 -23.03
C HIS A 137 3.12 -9.69 -22.45
N LYS A 138 4.47 -9.72 -22.59
CA LYS A 138 5.44 -8.61 -22.75
C LYS A 138 5.66 -7.64 -21.57
N LEU A 139 6.79 -7.87 -20.89
CA LEU A 139 7.32 -7.15 -19.73
C LEU A 139 7.98 -5.78 -19.99
N THR A 140 7.96 -5.24 -21.21
CA THR A 140 8.74 -4.03 -21.58
C THR A 140 7.93 -2.79 -21.96
N LYS A 141 6.59 -2.81 -21.89
CA LYS A 141 5.74 -1.69 -22.39
C LYS A 141 5.05 -0.78 -21.37
N SER A 142 5.02 -1.13 -20.08
CA SER A 142 3.94 -0.61 -19.22
C SER A 142 4.25 0.57 -18.33
N ILE A 143 5.52 0.93 -18.07
CA ILE A 143 5.80 2.23 -17.44
C ILE A 143 5.39 3.36 -18.41
N THR A 144 5.62 3.14 -19.71
CA THR A 144 5.15 4.02 -20.79
C THR A 144 3.64 4.09 -20.93
N ASP A 145 2.89 3.03 -20.60
CA ASP A 145 1.43 3.01 -20.73
C ASP A 145 0.72 3.70 -19.54
N VAL A 146 1.29 3.64 -18.32
CA VAL A 146 0.80 4.42 -17.16
C VAL A 146 1.08 5.91 -17.36
N SER A 147 2.21 6.27 -17.96
CA SER A 147 2.49 7.64 -18.41
C SER A 147 1.71 8.08 -19.65
N GLN A 148 0.84 7.23 -20.21
CA GLN A 148 -0.02 7.53 -21.36
C GLN A 148 -1.50 7.72 -21.00
N LEU A 149 -1.87 7.67 -19.72
CA LEU A 149 -3.20 8.11 -19.29
C LEU A 149 -3.38 9.57 -19.72
N SER A 150 -4.39 9.83 -20.56
CA SER A 150 -4.67 11.20 -20.96
C SER A 150 -5.18 11.98 -19.74
N LEU A 151 -4.95 13.30 -19.72
CA LEU A 151 -5.50 14.17 -18.68
C LEU A 151 -7.02 14.00 -18.52
N ALA A 152 -7.75 13.69 -19.59
CA ALA A 152 -9.18 13.43 -19.55
C ALA A 152 -9.54 12.12 -18.82
N ASP A 153 -8.73 11.07 -18.98
CA ASP A 153 -8.91 9.81 -18.24
C ASP A 153 -8.66 10.03 -16.75
N ILE A 154 -7.60 10.77 -16.43
CA ILE A 154 -7.24 11.17 -15.06
C ILE A 154 -8.38 11.97 -14.42
N GLU A 155 -8.88 13.00 -15.10
CA GLU A 155 -10.02 13.81 -14.63
C GLU A 155 -11.29 12.99 -14.40
N GLN A 156 -11.57 11.99 -15.26
CA GLN A 156 -12.72 11.11 -15.09
C GLN A 156 -12.61 10.22 -13.82
N TYR A 157 -11.41 9.74 -13.49
CA TYR A 157 -11.18 8.96 -12.26
C TYR A 157 -11.23 9.83 -11.00
N LEU A 158 -10.76 11.08 -11.07
CA LEU A 158 -10.80 12.05 -9.97
C LEU A 158 -12.24 12.52 -9.63
N MET A 159 -13.17 12.46 -10.60
CA MET A 159 -14.56 12.92 -10.45
C MET A 159 -15.54 11.83 -9.98
N SER A 160 -15.07 10.60 -9.74
CA SER A 160 -15.94 9.50 -9.28
C SER A 160 -16.18 9.59 -7.76
N PRO A 161 -17.43 9.59 -7.28
CA PRO A 161 -17.74 9.81 -5.87
C PRO A 161 -17.22 8.68 -4.99
N SER A 162 -16.49 9.05 -3.93
CA SER A 162 -15.87 8.21 -2.90
C SER A 162 -16.84 7.47 -1.97
N GLY A 163 -18.12 7.34 -2.36
CA GLY A 163 -19.21 6.79 -1.52
C GLY A 163 -19.60 5.34 -1.80
N SER A 164 -19.10 4.71 -2.87
CA SER A 164 -19.35 3.29 -3.18
C SER A 164 -18.12 2.44 -2.86
N LYS A 165 -18.31 1.18 -2.45
CA LYS A 165 -17.23 0.18 -2.41
C LYS A 165 -16.62 0.07 -3.81
N LEU A 166 -15.52 0.77 -4.04
CA LEU A 166 -14.73 0.67 -5.25
C LEU A 166 -14.20 -0.77 -5.33
N SER A 167 -14.25 -1.35 -6.52
CA SER A 167 -13.51 -2.57 -6.81
C SER A 167 -12.01 -2.31 -6.68
N ASN A 168 -11.21 -3.36 -6.45
CA ASN A 168 -9.76 -3.24 -6.38
C ASN A 168 -9.19 -2.54 -7.62
N GLN A 169 -9.71 -2.87 -8.79
CA GLN A 169 -9.30 -2.28 -10.06
C GLN A 169 -9.60 -0.76 -10.12
N GLU A 170 -10.76 -0.32 -9.63
CA GLU A 170 -11.10 1.10 -9.58
C GLU A 170 -10.22 1.87 -8.57
N CYS A 171 -9.96 1.28 -7.40
CA CYS A 171 -9.00 1.85 -6.42
C CYS A 171 -7.61 2.01 -7.02
N GLU A 172 -7.12 1.00 -7.74
CA GLU A 172 -5.81 1.04 -8.38
C GLU A 172 -5.74 2.14 -9.46
N GLN A 173 -6.77 2.26 -10.30
CA GLN A 173 -6.84 3.29 -11.34
C GLN A 173 -6.89 4.70 -10.75
N GLN A 174 -7.69 4.91 -9.71
CA GLN A 174 -7.73 6.20 -9.01
C GLN A 174 -6.40 6.51 -8.32
N LEU A 175 -5.77 5.53 -7.67
CA LEU A 175 -4.47 5.71 -7.03
C LEU A 175 -3.40 6.15 -8.05
N VAL A 176 -3.38 5.52 -9.23
CA VAL A 176 -2.51 5.91 -10.34
C VAL A 176 -2.79 7.34 -10.79
N ALA A 177 -4.07 7.72 -10.95
CA ALA A 177 -4.48 9.05 -11.37
C ALA A 177 -4.02 10.13 -10.38
N TYR A 178 -4.35 9.98 -9.09
CA TYR A 178 -3.94 10.92 -8.03
C TYR A 178 -2.43 11.02 -7.92
N PHE A 179 -1.71 9.88 -7.90
CA PHE A 179 -0.27 9.87 -7.76
C PHE A 179 0.44 10.54 -8.95
N THR A 180 -0.06 10.33 -10.17
CA THR A 180 0.46 11.01 -11.37
C THR A 180 0.22 12.52 -11.29
N CYS A 181 -0.97 12.96 -10.87
CA CYS A 181 -1.24 14.39 -10.67
C CYS A 181 -0.31 15.03 -9.65
N VAL A 182 -0.04 14.38 -8.52
CA VAL A 182 0.84 14.92 -7.49
C VAL A 182 2.29 15.08 -8.00
N LEU A 183 2.77 14.17 -8.84
CA LEU A 183 4.15 14.22 -9.37
C LEU A 183 4.38 15.25 -10.48
N PHE A 184 3.37 15.57 -11.29
CA PHE A 184 3.53 16.34 -12.53
C PHE A 184 2.90 17.75 -12.50
N GLN A 185 2.49 18.26 -11.33
CA GLN A 185 1.95 19.61 -11.12
C GLN A 185 2.97 20.61 -10.59
#